data_AF-A0A6B3C8Q3-F1
#
_entry.id   AF-A0A6B3C8Q3-F1
#
_cell.length_a   1.000
_cell.length_b   1.000
_cell.length_c   1.000
_cell.angle_alpha   90.00
_cell.angle_beta   90.00
_cell.angle_gamma   90.00
#
_symmetry.space_group_name_H-M   'P 1'
#
loop_
_entity.id
_entity.type
_entity.pdbx_description
1 polymer ?
#
loop_
_entity_poly.entity_id
_entity_poly.type
_entity_poly.pdbx_seq_one_letter_code
_entity_poly.pdbx_strand_id
1 'polypeptide(L)'
;DPFESYFSGNTIQICPVGALTSAAYRFRSRPFDLVSTPSVCEQCSGGCGMRTDHRRGKVMRRLAANEPEVNEEWICDKGRFGFRYAQQRDRLTTPLVRNADGVLEPASWPEALEAAAAGLLAARGRAGVLTGGRLTVEDSYAYSKFARVAL
;
A
#
# COMPACT_ATOMS: atom_id res chain seq x y z
N ASP A 1 -8.80 -27.31 -18.38
CA ASP A 1 -9.11 -25.92 -18.01
C ASP A 1 -7.97 -25.28 -17.24
N PRO A 2 -7.75 -23.96 -17.35
CA PRO A 2 -6.73 -23.26 -16.57
C PRO A 2 -7.05 -23.30 -15.07
N PHE A 3 -6.01 -23.34 -14.23
CA PHE A 3 -6.15 -23.27 -12.77
C PHE A 3 -6.43 -21.83 -12.34
N GLU A 4 -7.71 -21.50 -12.12
CA GLU A 4 -8.16 -20.16 -11.77
C GLU A 4 -8.89 -20.16 -10.43
N SER A 5 -8.39 -19.38 -9.47
CA SER A 5 -9.00 -19.17 -8.17
C SER A 5 -8.47 -17.88 -7.55
N TYR A 6 -9.28 -17.17 -6.78
CA TYR A 6 -8.84 -16.00 -6.02
C TYR A 6 -7.83 -16.32 -4.91
N PHE A 7 -7.62 -17.61 -4.60
CA PHE A 7 -6.67 -18.11 -3.59
C PHE A 7 -5.59 -19.01 -4.22
N SER A 8 -5.46 -19.00 -5.55
CA SER A 8 -4.56 -19.90 -6.28
C SER A 8 -3.10 -19.79 -5.82
N GLY A 9 -2.66 -18.59 -5.45
CA GLY A 9 -1.29 -18.32 -5.04
C GLY A 9 -0.89 -18.92 -3.68
N ASN A 10 -1.84 -19.40 -2.87
CA ASN A 10 -1.49 -20.13 -1.65
C ASN A 10 -0.86 -21.49 -1.94
N THR A 11 -1.08 -22.06 -3.14
CA THR A 11 -0.41 -23.29 -3.58
C THR A 11 1.12 -23.17 -3.57
N ILE A 12 1.65 -21.95 -3.73
CA ILE A 12 3.09 -21.67 -3.63
C ILE A 12 3.60 -21.83 -2.20
N GLN A 13 2.77 -21.53 -1.20
CA GLN A 13 3.14 -21.58 0.21
C GLN A 13 2.95 -22.98 0.79
N ILE A 14 1.92 -23.72 0.36
CA ILE A 14 1.70 -25.12 0.79
C ILE A 14 2.68 -26.11 0.15
N CYS A 15 3.28 -25.76 -1.00
CA CYS A 15 4.18 -26.66 -1.71
C CYS A 15 5.46 -26.94 -0.90
N PRO A 16 5.72 -28.19 -0.49
CA PRO A 16 6.83 -28.50 0.42
C PRO A 16 8.21 -28.50 -0.26
N VAL A 17 8.24 -28.60 -1.60
CA VAL A 17 9.46 -28.89 -2.37
C VAL A 17 9.88 -27.77 -3.33
N GLY A 18 9.14 -26.67 -3.39
CA GLY A 18 9.41 -25.57 -4.33
C GLY A 18 9.14 -25.93 -5.80
N ALA A 19 8.34 -26.97 -6.08
CA ALA A 19 7.84 -27.24 -7.43
C ALA A 19 6.91 -26.12 -7.91
N LEU A 20 6.07 -25.61 -7.00
CA LEU A 20 5.22 -24.45 -7.23
C LEU A 20 5.87 -23.22 -6.60
N THR A 21 6.33 -22.30 -7.46
CA THR A 21 6.96 -21.06 -7.02
C THR A 21 6.28 -19.85 -7.63
N SER A 22 6.27 -18.74 -6.90
CA SER A 22 5.77 -17.48 -7.42
C SER A 22 6.65 -17.01 -8.57
N ALA A 23 6.09 -16.90 -9.78
CA ALA A 23 6.78 -16.32 -10.94
C ALA A 23 7.29 -14.89 -10.66
N ALA A 24 6.61 -14.17 -9.75
CA ALA A 24 7.01 -12.84 -9.32
C ALA A 24 8.30 -12.82 -8.50
N TYR A 25 8.57 -13.89 -7.75
CA TYR A 25 9.65 -13.99 -6.77
C TYR A 25 10.80 -14.90 -7.22
N ARG A 26 10.50 -15.88 -8.09
CA ARG A 26 11.46 -16.87 -8.57
C ARG A 26 12.75 -16.19 -9.04
N PHE A 27 13.88 -16.62 -8.45
CA PHE A 27 15.23 -16.13 -8.72
C PHE A 27 15.50 -14.65 -8.40
N ARG A 28 14.63 -13.97 -7.65
CA ARG A 28 14.84 -12.57 -7.24
C ARG A 28 15.66 -12.43 -5.95
N SER A 29 15.54 -13.39 -5.03
CA SER A 29 16.37 -13.49 -3.82
C SER A 29 16.33 -14.89 -3.23
N ARG A 30 17.13 -15.14 -2.18
CA ARG A 30 17.01 -16.32 -1.33
C ARG A 30 16.30 -16.00 -0.02
N PRO A 31 15.67 -16.98 0.66
CA PRO A 31 14.98 -16.76 1.93
C PRO A 31 15.85 -16.09 3.01
N PHE A 32 17.13 -16.46 3.10
CA PHE A 32 18.08 -15.89 4.05
C PHE A 32 18.57 -14.47 3.69
N ASP A 33 18.30 -13.99 2.47
CA ASP A 33 18.60 -12.61 2.08
C ASP A 33 17.51 -11.61 2.51
N LEU A 34 16.40 -12.11 3.06
CA LEU A 34 15.19 -11.34 3.29
C LEU A 34 15.07 -10.96 4.77
N VAL A 35 14.68 -9.70 5.00
CA VAL A 35 14.13 -9.28 6.30
C VAL A 35 12.63 -9.55 6.25
N SER A 36 12.15 -10.33 7.21
CA SER A 36 10.74 -10.70 7.33
C SER A 36 10.09 -9.87 8.42
N THR A 37 9.01 -9.17 8.10
CA THR A 37 8.29 -8.31 9.05
C THR A 37 6.82 -8.70 9.12
N PRO A 38 6.26 -8.95 10.32
CA PRO A 38 4.82 -9.10 10.49
C PRO A 38 4.08 -7.84 10.03
N SER A 39 2.94 -8.01 9.37
CA SER A 39 2.16 -6.93 8.76
C SER A 39 0.71 -7.36 8.53
N VAL A 40 -0.12 -6.44 8.04
CA VAL A 40 -1.55 -6.67 7.77
C VAL A 40 -1.86 -6.31 6.31
N CYS A 41 -2.79 -7.03 5.69
CA CYS A 41 -3.24 -6.79 4.31
C CYS A 41 -3.95 -5.45 4.16
N GLU A 42 -3.47 -4.62 3.23
CA GLU A 42 -4.05 -3.30 2.90
C GLU A 42 -4.98 -3.29 1.67
N GLN A 43 -5.40 -4.47 1.19
CA GLN A 43 -6.07 -4.60 -0.11
C GLN A 43 -7.60 -4.68 -0.06
N CYS A 44 -8.17 -5.09 1.06
CA CYS A 44 -9.61 -5.13 1.32
C CYS A 44 -9.85 -5.01 2.84
N SER A 45 -11.12 -4.98 3.24
CA SER A 45 -11.55 -4.90 4.65
C SER A 45 -11.33 -6.19 5.45
N GLY A 46 -10.79 -7.25 4.85
CA GLY A 46 -10.57 -8.54 5.53
C GLY A 46 -9.40 -8.53 6.52
N GLY A 47 -8.46 -7.58 6.41
CA GLY A 47 -7.41 -7.39 7.41
C GLY A 47 -6.50 -8.60 7.66
N CYS A 48 -6.31 -9.49 6.68
CA CYS A 48 -5.54 -10.72 6.86
C CYS A 48 -4.13 -10.43 7.40
N GLY A 49 -3.72 -11.20 8.41
CA GLY A 49 -2.35 -11.22 8.91
C GLY A 49 -1.40 -11.75 7.85
N MET A 50 -0.24 -11.10 7.70
CA MET A 50 0.74 -11.49 6.70
C MET A 50 2.17 -11.18 7.11
N ARG A 51 3.11 -11.88 6.48
CA ARG A 51 4.53 -11.58 6.56
C ARG A 51 4.96 -10.88 5.27
N THR A 52 5.53 -9.70 5.41
CA THR A 52 6.13 -8.95 4.30
C THR A 52 7.63 -9.15 4.30
N ASP A 53 8.15 -9.82 3.26
CA ASP A 53 9.56 -10.08 3.09
C ASP A 53 10.17 -9.02 2.16
N HIS A 54 11.17 -8.29 2.65
CA HIS A 54 11.81 -7.22 1.90
C HIS A 54 13.34 -7.34 1.88
N ARG A 55 13.95 -6.69 0.88
CA ARG A 55 15.41 -6.62 0.72
C ARG A 55 15.78 -5.28 0.09
N ARG A 56 16.73 -4.57 0.69
CA ARG A 56 17.23 -3.27 0.22
C ARG A 56 16.08 -2.28 -0.09
N GLY A 57 15.15 -2.16 0.86
CA GLY A 57 13.99 -1.26 0.76
C GLY A 57 12.91 -1.67 -0.24
N LYS A 58 13.00 -2.85 -0.87
CA LYS A 58 11.98 -3.35 -1.81
C LYS A 58 11.29 -4.58 -1.26
N VAL A 59 9.96 -4.59 -1.32
CA VAL A 59 9.15 -5.77 -1.01
C VAL A 59 9.36 -6.81 -2.11
N MET A 60 9.76 -8.01 -1.71
CA MET A 60 10.09 -9.12 -2.62
C MET A 60 8.96 -10.13 -2.72
N ARG A 61 8.30 -10.43 -1.61
CA ARG A 61 7.11 -11.28 -1.55
C ARG A 61 6.30 -11.00 -0.28
N ARG A 62 5.04 -11.44 -0.27
CA ARG A 62 4.18 -11.51 0.91
C ARG A 62 3.67 -12.94 1.08
N LEU A 63 3.67 -13.43 2.31
CA LEU A 63 3.14 -14.73 2.70
C LEU A 63 2.04 -14.55 3.74
N ALA A 64 1.10 -15.49 3.80
CA ALA A 64 0.12 -15.49 4.88
C ALA A 64 0.83 -15.74 6.22
N ALA A 65 0.45 -15.00 7.26
CA ALA A 65 0.75 -15.35 8.64
C ALA A 65 -0.32 -16.32 9.14
N ASN A 66 -0.03 -17.04 10.23
CA ASN A 66 -1.02 -17.87 10.92
C ASN A 66 -1.79 -17.03 11.93
N GLU A 67 -3.00 -16.60 11.55
CA GLU A 67 -3.95 -15.89 12.39
C GLU A 67 -5.29 -16.63 12.37
N PRO A 68 -5.50 -17.62 13.27
CA PRO A 68 -6.67 -18.50 13.26
C PRO A 68 -8.01 -17.77 13.30
N GLU A 69 -8.08 -16.60 13.94
CA GLU A 69 -9.32 -15.83 14.08
C GLU A 69 -9.67 -15.01 12.83
N VAL A 70 -8.73 -14.81 11.90
CA VAL A 70 -8.89 -13.92 10.75
C VAL A 70 -8.78 -14.67 9.43
N ASN A 71 -7.65 -15.31 9.19
CA ASN A 71 -7.33 -15.87 7.88
C ASN A 71 -6.65 -17.23 7.94
N GLU A 72 -6.53 -17.81 9.14
CA GLU A 72 -5.73 -19.00 9.40
C GLU A 72 -4.36 -18.81 8.75
N GLU A 73 -3.98 -19.61 7.74
CA GLU A 73 -2.74 -19.46 6.98
C GLU A 73 -2.96 -19.11 5.49
N TRP A 74 -4.08 -18.46 5.17
CA TRP A 74 -4.50 -18.17 3.79
C TRP A 74 -4.60 -16.67 3.51
N ILE A 75 -4.20 -16.24 2.32
CA ILE A 75 -4.47 -14.88 1.81
C ILE A 75 -4.93 -14.94 0.36
N CYS A 76 -5.80 -14.02 -0.06
CA CYS A 76 -6.20 -13.92 -1.46
C CYS A 76 -5.02 -13.46 -2.35
N ASP A 77 -5.12 -13.72 -3.65
CA ASP A 77 -4.09 -13.38 -4.63
C ASP A 77 -3.84 -11.87 -4.74
N LYS A 78 -4.87 -11.05 -4.47
CA LYS A 78 -4.73 -9.60 -4.37
C LYS A 78 -3.78 -9.22 -3.22
N GLY A 79 -3.94 -9.81 -2.04
CA GLY A 79 -3.04 -9.59 -0.90
C GLY A 79 -1.63 -10.12 -1.15
N ARG A 80 -1.52 -11.29 -1.80
CA ARG A 80 -0.26 -11.97 -2.08
C ARG A 80 0.61 -11.27 -3.11
N PHE A 81 0.02 -10.77 -4.20
CA PHE A 81 0.75 -10.22 -5.34
C PHE A 81 0.61 -8.70 -5.49
N GLY A 82 -0.34 -8.07 -4.78
CA GLY A 82 -0.68 -6.66 -4.93
C GLY A 82 0.38 -5.66 -4.47
N PHE A 83 1.50 -6.08 -3.88
CA PHE A 83 2.51 -5.17 -3.30
C PHE A 83 3.37 -4.39 -4.31
N ARG A 84 3.24 -4.68 -5.62
CA ARG A 84 4.08 -4.08 -6.66
C ARG A 84 3.77 -2.62 -6.97
N TYR A 85 2.65 -2.07 -6.48
CA TYR A 85 2.29 -0.66 -6.69
C TYR A 85 3.38 0.29 -6.16
N ALA A 86 4.07 -0.10 -5.08
CA ALA A 86 5.13 0.72 -4.48
C ALA A 86 6.36 0.91 -5.39
N GLN A 87 6.47 0.12 -6.46
CA GLN A 87 7.58 0.15 -7.42
C GLN A 87 7.16 0.68 -8.80
N GLN A 88 5.91 1.15 -8.95
CA GLN A 88 5.44 1.73 -10.21
C GLN A 88 6.05 3.11 -10.45
N ARG A 89 6.18 3.47 -11.73
CA ARG A 89 6.83 4.72 -12.17
C ARG A 89 5.98 5.97 -11.88
N ASP A 90 4.67 5.79 -11.74
CA ASP A 90 3.69 6.83 -11.43
C ASP A 90 3.55 7.11 -9.93
N ARG A 91 4.38 6.49 -9.08
CA ARG A 91 4.43 6.81 -7.66
C ARG A 91 4.85 8.27 -7.48
N LEU A 92 4.03 9.04 -6.76
CA LEU A 92 4.38 10.39 -6.35
C LEU A 92 5.59 10.34 -5.39
N THR A 93 6.69 10.96 -5.81
CA THR A 93 7.95 11.03 -5.04
C THR A 93 8.22 12.43 -4.48
N THR A 94 7.55 13.44 -5.01
CA THR A 94 7.66 14.85 -4.62
C THR A 94 6.28 15.50 -4.68
N PRO A 95 6.01 16.54 -3.86
CA PRO A 95 4.82 17.36 -4.04
C PRO A 95 4.74 17.96 -5.44
N LEU A 96 3.53 18.14 -5.94
CA LEU A 96 3.26 18.78 -7.23
C LEU A 96 2.27 19.93 -7.02
N VAL A 97 2.57 21.11 -7.58
CA VAL A 97 1.72 22.30 -7.52
C VAL A 97 1.38 22.75 -8.94
N ARG A 98 0.17 23.30 -9.16
CA ARG A 98 -0.23 23.79 -10.48
C ARG A 98 0.37 25.18 -10.72
N ASN A 99 0.99 25.35 -11.89
CA ASN A 99 1.46 26.65 -12.37
C ASN A 99 0.28 27.51 -12.89
N ALA A 100 0.59 28.73 -13.38
CA ALA A 100 -0.42 29.66 -13.91
C ALA A 100 -1.20 29.10 -15.12
N ASP A 101 -0.58 28.21 -15.89
CA ASP A 101 -1.20 27.52 -17.03
C ASP A 101 -1.98 26.25 -16.61
N GLY A 102 -2.05 25.96 -15.30
CA GLY A 102 -2.77 24.82 -14.73
C GLY A 102 -2.03 23.49 -14.77
N VAL A 103 -0.76 23.46 -15.18
CA VAL A 103 0.06 22.24 -15.29
C VAL A 103 0.71 21.91 -13.95
N LEU A 104 0.71 20.63 -13.56
CA LEU A 104 1.37 20.16 -12.34
C LEU A 104 2.89 20.10 -12.52
N GLU A 105 3.62 20.77 -11.64
CA GLU A 105 5.08 20.81 -11.62
C GLU A 105 5.65 20.40 -10.26
N PRO A 106 6.84 19.77 -10.20
CA PRO A 106 7.53 19.48 -8.95
C PRO A 106 7.73 20.72 -8.08
N ALA A 107 7.33 20.63 -6.82
CA ALA A 107 7.45 21.69 -5.84
C ALA A 107 8.18 21.21 -4.59
N SER A 108 8.73 22.18 -3.84
CA SER A 108 9.25 21.90 -2.50
C SER A 108 8.12 21.67 -1.49
N TRP A 109 8.42 21.01 -0.36
CA TRP A 109 7.42 20.84 0.71
C TRP A 109 6.90 22.18 1.28
N PRO A 110 7.73 23.20 1.58
CA PRO A 110 7.23 24.49 2.05
C PRO A 110 6.28 25.16 1.05
N GLU A 111 6.66 25.20 -0.22
CA GLU A 111 5.86 25.77 -1.30
C GLU A 111 4.50 25.05 -1.45
N ALA A 112 4.50 23.72 -1.45
CA ALA A 112 3.28 22.93 -1.58
C ALA A 112 2.33 23.14 -0.38
N LEU A 113 2.87 23.26 0.83
CA LEU A 113 2.09 23.51 2.04
C LEU A 113 1.51 24.95 2.04
N GLU A 114 2.29 25.94 1.60
CA GLU A 114 1.83 27.33 1.48
C GLU A 114 0.71 27.45 0.44
N ALA A 115 0.87 26.83 -0.73
CA ALA A 115 -0.15 26.79 -1.77
C ALA A 115 -1.45 26.12 -1.27
N ALA A 116 -1.34 25.00 -0.54
CA ALA A 116 -2.49 24.32 0.05
C ALA A 116 -3.19 25.21 1.10
N ALA A 117 -2.43 25.86 1.99
CA ALA A 117 -2.98 26.75 3.01
C ALA A 117 -3.70 27.97 2.39
N ALA A 118 -3.10 28.60 1.38
CA ALA A 118 -3.71 29.72 0.67
C ALA A 118 -5.04 29.33 0.02
N GLY A 119 -5.10 28.16 -0.64
CA GLY A 119 -6.31 27.64 -1.24
C GLY A 119 -7.43 27.37 -0.22
N LEU A 120 -7.08 26.79 0.93
CA LEU A 120 -8.04 26.52 2.00
C LEU A 120 -8.57 27.82 2.65
N LEU A 121 -7.70 28.80 2.90
CA LEU A 121 -8.10 30.12 3.41
C LEU A 121 -9.04 30.84 2.43
N ALA A 122 -8.77 30.77 1.13
CA ALA A 122 -9.61 31.36 0.09
C ALA A 122 -11.00 30.68 -0.01
N ALA A 123 -11.10 29.39 0.32
CA ALA A 123 -12.38 28.66 0.31
C ALA A 123 -13.35 29.16 1.39
N ARG A 124 -12.85 29.77 2.49
CA ARG A 124 -13.64 30.32 3.61
C ARG A 124 -14.65 29.31 4.19
N GLY A 125 -14.16 28.13 4.59
CA GLY A 125 -14.97 27.06 5.18
C GLY A 125 -15.83 26.27 4.17
N ARG A 126 -15.77 26.61 2.87
CA ARG A 126 -16.40 25.81 1.80
C ARG A 126 -15.45 24.71 1.31
N ALA A 127 -14.91 23.96 2.26
CA ALA A 127 -13.97 22.88 2.02
C ALA A 127 -14.52 21.57 2.59
N GLY A 128 -14.15 20.46 1.95
CA GLY A 128 -14.46 19.12 2.42
C GLY A 128 -13.23 18.23 2.28
N VAL A 129 -13.12 17.22 3.14
CA VAL A 129 -12.02 16.25 3.10
C VAL A 129 -12.59 14.91 2.63
N LEU A 130 -12.10 14.44 1.48
CA LEU A 130 -12.37 13.10 0.97
C LEU A 130 -11.11 12.25 1.12
N THR A 131 -11.15 11.27 2.02
CA THR A 131 -10.04 10.36 2.25
C THR A 131 -10.09 9.15 1.32
N GLY A 132 -8.92 8.51 1.11
CA GLY A 132 -8.83 7.24 0.39
C GLY A 132 -9.16 6.05 1.30
N GLY A 133 -9.59 4.92 0.71
CA GLY A 133 -9.96 3.70 1.44
C GLY A 133 -8.80 2.84 1.99
N ARG A 134 -7.57 3.37 2.01
CA ARG A 134 -6.35 2.65 2.48
C ARG A 134 -5.54 3.44 3.51
N LEU A 135 -6.15 4.46 4.12
CA LEU A 135 -5.51 5.18 5.21
C LEU A 135 -5.41 4.30 6.44
N THR A 136 -4.41 4.59 7.28
CA THR A 136 -4.37 4.08 8.64
C THR A 136 -5.44 4.75 9.50
N VAL A 137 -5.65 4.21 10.70
CA VAL A 137 -6.57 4.81 11.68
C VAL A 137 -6.04 6.16 12.13
N GLU A 138 -4.72 6.29 12.30
CA GLU A 138 -4.03 7.51 12.70
C GLU A 138 -4.20 8.62 11.68
N ASP A 139 -4.00 8.33 10.39
CA ASP A 139 -4.18 9.30 9.31
C ASP A 139 -5.65 9.70 9.20
N SER A 140 -6.57 8.74 9.30
CA SER A 140 -8.02 9.01 9.28
C SER A 140 -8.43 9.91 10.44
N TYR A 141 -7.89 9.68 11.63
CA TYR A 141 -8.09 10.54 12.79
C TYR A 141 -7.51 11.93 12.58
N ALA A 142 -6.29 12.03 12.03
CA ALA A 142 -5.64 13.30 11.73
C ALA A 142 -6.47 14.13 10.75
N TYR A 143 -6.95 13.54 9.65
CA TYR A 143 -7.84 14.20 8.70
C TYR A 143 -9.15 14.63 9.35
N SER A 144 -9.77 13.77 10.17
CA SER A 144 -11.00 14.14 10.88
C SER A 144 -10.79 15.30 11.84
N LYS A 145 -9.66 15.34 12.56
CA LYS A 145 -9.34 16.42 13.49
C LYS A 145 -9.03 17.71 12.74
N PHE A 146 -8.24 17.64 11.67
CA PHE A 146 -7.94 18.77 10.81
C PHE A 146 -9.23 19.39 10.24
N ALA A 147 -10.12 18.57 9.68
CA ALA A 147 -11.38 19.04 9.11
C ALA A 147 -12.33 19.72 10.12
N ARG A 148 -12.25 19.37 11.42
CA ARG A 148 -13.12 19.94 12.45
C ARG A 148 -12.55 21.20 13.10
N VAL A 149 -11.23 21.34 13.10
CA VAL A 149 -10.53 22.39 13.86
C VAL A 149 -10.00 23.49 12.94
N ALA A 150 -9.61 23.14 11.71
CA ALA A 150 -8.89 24.04 10.81
C ALA A 150 -9.65 24.41 9.52
N LEU A 151 -10.65 23.62 9.10
CA LEU A 151 -11.50 23.89 7.94
C LEU A 151 -12.84 24.49 8.37
#